data_AF-A0A9E1MX96-F1
#
_entry.id   AF-A0A9E1MX96-F1
#
_cell.length_a   1.000
_cell.length_b   1.000
_cell.length_c   1.000
_cell.angle_alpha   90.00
_cell.angle_beta   90.00
_cell.angle_gamma   90.00
#
_symmetry.space_group_name_H-M   'P 1'
#
loop_
_entity.id
_entity.type
_entity.pdbx_description
1 polymer ?
#
loop_
_entity_poly.entity_id
_entity_poly.type
_entity_poly.pdbx_seq_one_letter_code
_entity_poly.pdbx_strand_id
1 'polypeptide(L)'
;MARRFLSLSVLLFTIGCKADSSLTEDDFVDPVLEFTNPVAADWLPAGETTVTGRVEGLDDLQINGAPAEIDGDTFSATITLDRGINVIEASGTDGNDHTRFERASVIAGEFADPGRPVKEAVVARLNTSGIDFAMDMVGDMINDMDIEGAIAGANPVYEDTYGVWSWDAVYVRADIGSLDMGNIQLDANPEEAYLDLTVTIPWLDVWVPVYGDILGWDFDVDAWIWASSAEITGYVTVDVDNNDKLVADLHSPTVQLYGFGYDTSLLPGEIETYILVDTIREALEDMLVEQISEAVPPLIEEQLADLDLSFETELLDRDVAIEAGFTRATIDEKGIELITKIDVDMKGKGEATYAGYLAADEKYPKVSRSGDLAAAISDDMLNRVLFEAWRSGIMDIELSTEDGSLAPEMLMALKATTGTVKVHADLPPVIVEHDKNIQLQAGEIIVDIYTPNGAMGDHVQLSIAVYGDIDLEVKKNKLKLDLQTPELIITVRDTDWGRSGSDEAVNLLLDNSFGIESLLGLLGDMSFDLPTIGDVNIADAQVDRNKNGVYTDINIELN
;
A
#
# COMPACT_ATOMS: atom_id res chain seq x y z
N MET A 1 71.18 -3.30 42.53
CA MET A 1 72.22 -2.57 43.29
C MET A 1 73.13 -1.87 42.27
N ALA A 2 73.49 -0.61 42.53
CA ALA A 2 74.33 0.30 41.73
C ALA A 2 73.64 1.23 40.71
N ARG A 3 73.66 2.52 41.06
CA ARG A 3 73.38 3.75 40.29
C ARG A 3 74.56 4.13 39.39
N ARG A 4 74.31 4.92 38.32
CA ARG A 4 74.98 6.20 37.90
C ARG A 4 74.50 6.56 36.47
N PHE A 5 73.78 7.67 36.20
CA PHE A 5 74.12 9.11 36.10
C PHE A 5 74.86 9.54 34.81
N LEU A 6 74.40 10.70 34.28
CA LEU A 6 74.88 11.59 33.18
C LEU A 6 74.50 11.19 31.73
N SER A 7 74.12 12.10 30.82
CA SER A 7 74.00 13.57 30.85
C SER A 7 73.08 14.03 29.71
N LEU A 8 72.17 14.96 30.02
CA LEU A 8 71.30 15.67 29.08
C LEU A 8 72.07 16.89 28.52
N SER A 9 72.26 16.95 27.20
CA SER A 9 72.76 18.15 26.51
C SER A 9 71.63 18.73 25.66
N VAL A 10 71.12 19.87 26.09
CA VAL A 10 70.14 20.70 25.39
C VAL A 10 70.89 21.56 24.36
N LEU A 11 70.49 21.47 23.10
CA LEU A 11 70.94 22.35 22.03
C LEU A 11 69.80 23.34 21.72
N LEU A 12 69.96 24.60 22.13
CA LEU A 12 69.10 25.70 21.71
C LEU A 12 69.42 26.06 20.25
N PHE A 13 68.44 25.93 19.36
CA PHE A 13 68.42 26.66 18.09
C PHE A 13 67.52 27.88 18.24
N THR A 14 68.14 29.06 18.20
CA THR A 14 67.46 30.35 18.04
C THR A 14 67.16 30.56 16.56
N ILE A 15 65.90 30.42 16.15
CA ILE A 15 65.40 30.95 14.87
C ILE A 15 64.66 32.24 15.22
N GLY A 16 65.10 33.33 14.59
CA GLY A 16 64.57 34.67 14.81
C GLY A 16 63.13 34.79 14.30
N CYS A 17 62.25 35.31 15.16
CA CYS A 17 60.99 35.91 14.74
C CYS A 17 61.27 37.01 13.71
N LYS A 18 60.93 36.74 12.45
CA LYS A 18 60.51 37.79 11.54
C LYS A 18 59.13 38.21 12.06
N ALA A 19 58.93 39.50 12.30
CA ALA A 19 57.62 40.00 12.68
C ALA A 19 56.64 39.65 11.54
N ASP A 20 55.73 38.73 11.81
CA ASP A 20 54.55 38.56 10.97
C ASP A 20 53.82 39.90 10.97
N SER A 21 53.67 40.46 9.78
CA SER A 21 52.71 41.51 9.53
C SER A 21 51.38 40.99 10.04
N SER A 22 50.85 41.61 11.09
CA SER A 22 49.48 41.45 11.50
C SER A 22 48.61 41.83 10.30
N LEU A 23 48.15 40.84 9.55
CA LEU A 23 46.98 40.99 8.72
C LEU A 23 45.87 41.35 9.71
N THR A 24 45.47 42.61 9.69
CA THR A 24 44.25 43.03 10.37
C THR A 24 43.11 42.31 9.69
N GLU A 25 42.27 41.65 10.47
CA GLU A 25 41.09 40.85 10.13
C GLU A 25 40.01 41.62 9.31
N ASP A 26 40.32 42.83 8.85
CA ASP A 26 39.38 43.88 8.44
C ASP A 26 39.29 44.08 6.91
N ASP A 27 40.08 43.34 6.10
CA ASP A 27 40.10 43.46 4.62
C ASP A 27 39.65 42.18 3.88
N PHE A 28 39.12 41.16 4.58
CA PHE A 28 38.56 39.98 3.93
C PHE A 28 37.10 40.23 3.53
N VAL A 29 36.86 40.34 2.22
CA VAL A 29 35.52 40.22 1.66
C VAL A 29 35.18 38.73 1.69
N ASP A 30 34.13 38.35 2.42
CA ASP A 30 33.66 36.98 2.39
C ASP A 30 33.22 36.62 0.97
N PRO A 31 33.71 35.50 0.42
CA PRO A 31 33.21 35.03 -0.87
C PRO A 31 31.71 34.75 -0.78
N VAL A 32 30.99 35.16 -1.81
CA VAL A 32 29.55 34.94 -1.98
C VAL A 32 29.35 33.77 -2.92
N LEU A 33 28.48 32.83 -2.56
CA LEU A 33 28.00 31.75 -3.40
C LEU A 33 26.53 31.54 -3.06
N GLU A 34 25.65 31.89 -4.01
CA GLU A 34 24.18 31.85 -3.81
C GLU A 34 23.46 31.34 -5.08
N PHE A 35 22.57 30.36 -4.95
CA PHE A 35 21.71 29.88 -6.02
C PHE A 35 20.61 30.89 -6.31
N THR A 36 20.38 31.14 -7.60
CA THR A 36 19.26 31.99 -8.07
C THR A 36 18.18 31.18 -8.78
N ASN A 37 18.56 30.09 -9.45
CA ASN A 37 17.66 29.13 -10.07
C ASN A 37 18.38 27.78 -10.30
N PRO A 38 17.78 26.63 -9.97
CA PRO A 38 16.62 26.54 -9.09
C PRO A 38 16.98 27.00 -7.67
N VAL A 39 15.97 27.42 -6.92
CA VAL A 39 16.10 27.65 -5.47
C VAL A 39 15.77 26.37 -4.71
N ALA A 40 16.12 26.35 -3.43
CA ALA A 40 15.76 25.24 -2.55
C ALA A 40 14.24 25.01 -2.50
N ALA A 41 13.84 23.74 -2.44
CA ALA A 41 12.45 23.27 -2.50
C ALA A 41 11.71 23.56 -3.83
N ASP A 42 12.44 23.82 -4.93
CA ASP A 42 11.82 23.95 -6.25
C ASP A 42 11.28 22.62 -6.80
N TRP A 43 10.24 22.74 -7.62
CA TRP A 43 9.57 21.66 -8.33
C TRP A 43 9.89 21.75 -9.81
N LEU A 44 10.60 20.76 -10.34
CA LEU A 44 11.18 20.80 -11.70
C LEU A 44 10.77 19.57 -12.52
N PRO A 45 10.81 19.62 -13.85
CA PRO A 45 10.79 18.41 -14.66
C PRO A 45 12.10 17.62 -14.48
N ALA A 46 12.03 16.29 -14.58
CA ALA A 46 13.23 15.45 -14.70
C ALA A 46 13.92 15.69 -16.05
N GLY A 47 15.24 15.49 -16.10
CA GLY A 47 16.07 15.72 -17.29
C GLY A 47 17.04 16.89 -17.15
N GLU A 48 17.51 17.44 -18.28
CA GLU A 48 18.48 18.55 -18.27
C GLU A 48 17.85 19.84 -17.74
N THR A 49 18.54 20.49 -16.78
CA THR A 49 18.21 21.82 -16.29
C THR A 49 19.44 22.71 -16.21
N THR A 50 19.24 24.02 -16.20
CA THR A 50 20.30 25.00 -16.02
C THR A 50 20.24 25.56 -14.60
N VAL A 51 21.35 25.38 -13.88
CA VAL A 51 21.61 26.00 -12.58
C VAL A 51 22.31 27.33 -12.82
N THR A 52 21.81 28.39 -12.20
CA THR A 52 22.40 29.73 -12.21
C THR A 52 22.48 30.28 -10.79
N GLY A 53 23.47 31.13 -10.55
CA GLY A 53 23.64 31.76 -9.25
C GLY A 53 24.57 32.95 -9.28
N ARG A 54 24.78 33.55 -8.11
CA ARG A 54 25.72 34.63 -7.86
C ARG A 54 27.00 34.08 -7.25
N VAL A 55 28.14 34.59 -7.70
CA VAL A 55 29.45 34.22 -7.19
C VAL A 55 30.36 35.45 -7.10
N GLU A 56 31.00 35.67 -5.95
CA GLU A 56 31.99 36.72 -5.76
C GLU A 56 33.15 36.21 -4.91
N GLY A 57 34.40 36.55 -5.28
CA GLY A 57 35.57 36.23 -4.46
C GLY A 57 36.07 34.78 -4.52
N LEU A 58 35.55 33.96 -5.45
CA LEU A 58 36.03 32.60 -5.71
C LEU A 58 36.89 32.54 -6.99
N ASP A 59 37.96 31.75 -6.96
CA ASP A 59 38.88 31.52 -8.08
C ASP A 59 38.43 30.31 -8.94
N ASP A 60 37.71 29.36 -8.35
CA ASP A 60 37.08 28.24 -9.03
C ASP A 60 35.64 28.00 -8.55
N LEU A 61 34.87 27.27 -9.37
CA LEU A 61 33.50 26.86 -9.06
C LEU A 61 33.19 25.52 -9.73
N GLN A 62 32.59 24.62 -8.96
CA GLN A 62 32.09 23.33 -9.41
C GLN A 62 30.62 23.18 -9.00
N ILE A 63 29.81 22.62 -9.90
CA ILE A 63 28.43 22.20 -9.65
C ILE A 63 28.37 20.68 -9.77
N ASN A 64 27.97 20.00 -8.71
CA ASN A 64 27.98 18.53 -8.59
C ASN A 64 29.33 17.92 -8.99
N GLY A 65 30.43 18.57 -8.58
CA GLY A 65 31.81 18.17 -8.90
C GLY A 65 32.27 18.43 -10.34
N ALA A 66 31.42 19.03 -11.20
CA ALA A 66 31.77 19.43 -12.55
C ALA A 66 32.09 20.94 -12.61
N PRO A 67 33.14 21.39 -13.32
CA PRO A 67 33.45 22.82 -13.42
C PRO A 67 32.29 23.63 -14.01
N ALA A 68 31.99 24.78 -13.43
CA ALA A 68 30.97 25.71 -13.91
C ALA A 68 31.58 26.93 -14.60
N GLU A 69 30.83 27.53 -15.50
CA GLU A 69 31.23 28.79 -16.16
C GLU A 69 30.87 29.97 -15.27
N ILE A 70 31.86 30.82 -14.98
CA ILE A 70 31.68 32.09 -14.28
C ILE A 70 31.70 33.22 -15.31
N ASP A 71 30.66 34.05 -15.34
CA ASP A 71 30.56 35.27 -16.12
C ASP A 71 30.28 36.47 -15.21
N GLY A 72 31.32 37.24 -14.92
CA GLY A 72 31.25 38.35 -13.98
C GLY A 72 31.01 37.89 -12.55
N ASP A 73 29.90 38.32 -11.95
CA ASP A 73 29.41 37.97 -10.61
C ASP A 73 28.36 36.86 -10.64
N THR A 74 28.22 36.16 -11.77
CA THR A 74 27.24 35.08 -11.94
C THR A 74 27.88 33.80 -12.45
N PHE A 75 27.23 32.67 -12.19
CA PHE A 75 27.62 31.39 -12.75
C PHE A 75 26.46 30.67 -13.44
N SER A 76 26.78 29.76 -14.34
CA SER A 76 25.83 28.87 -14.99
C SER A 76 26.43 27.48 -15.21
N ALA A 77 25.63 26.44 -14.99
CA ALA A 77 25.96 25.06 -15.31
C ALA A 77 24.71 24.29 -15.75
N THR A 78 24.88 23.34 -16.67
CA THR A 78 23.81 22.40 -17.02
C THR A 78 24.02 21.11 -16.25
N ILE A 79 22.99 20.65 -15.56
CA ILE A 79 22.96 19.37 -14.83
C ILE A 79 21.80 18.51 -15.34
N THR A 80 21.81 17.23 -15.01
CA THR A 80 20.68 16.33 -15.24
C THR A 80 20.05 15.99 -13.90
N LEU A 81 18.74 16.15 -13.81
CA LEU A 81 17.94 15.76 -12.64
C LEU A 81 17.26 14.41 -12.89
N ASP A 82 17.39 13.51 -11.93
CA ASP A 82 16.67 12.24 -11.91
C ASP A 82 15.27 12.41 -11.31
N ARG A 83 14.36 11.46 -11.56
CA ARG A 83 13.03 11.48 -10.92
C ARG A 83 13.21 11.30 -9.40
N GLY A 84 12.67 12.21 -8.60
CA GLY A 84 12.78 12.21 -7.14
C GLY A 84 13.48 13.44 -6.57
N ILE A 85 14.10 13.30 -5.41
CA ILE A 85 14.87 14.35 -4.74
C ILE A 85 16.29 14.40 -5.31
N ASN A 86 16.71 15.58 -5.74
CA ASN A 86 18.05 15.84 -6.23
C ASN A 86 18.71 16.91 -5.36
N VAL A 87 19.90 16.62 -4.82
CA VAL A 87 20.75 17.64 -4.18
C VAL A 87 21.67 18.25 -5.22
N ILE A 88 21.60 19.57 -5.35
CA ILE A 88 22.49 20.39 -6.17
C ILE A 88 23.52 20.99 -5.24
N GLU A 89 24.79 20.67 -5.46
CA GLU A 89 25.91 21.21 -4.70
C GLU A 89 26.73 22.15 -5.57
N ALA A 90 26.92 23.38 -5.11
CA ALA A 90 27.93 24.30 -5.60
C ALA A 90 29.10 24.35 -4.62
N SER A 91 30.33 24.31 -5.14
CA SER A 91 31.54 24.44 -4.33
C SER A 91 32.60 25.24 -5.05
N GLY A 92 33.33 26.07 -4.32
CA GLY A 92 34.43 26.84 -4.90
C GLY A 92 35.41 27.34 -3.86
N THR A 93 36.60 27.67 -4.29
CA THR A 93 37.74 28.03 -3.45
C THR A 93 38.21 29.45 -3.77
N ASP A 94 38.51 30.24 -2.74
CA ASP A 94 39.12 31.55 -2.91
C ASP A 94 40.65 31.46 -3.14
N GLY A 95 41.29 32.59 -3.45
CA GLY A 95 42.74 32.65 -3.65
C GLY A 95 43.60 32.41 -2.39
N ASN A 96 42.98 32.10 -1.24
CA ASN A 96 43.64 31.73 0.01
C ASN A 96 43.37 30.26 0.40
N ASP A 97 42.85 29.44 -0.52
CA ASP A 97 42.45 28.05 -0.29
C ASP A 97 41.29 27.87 0.70
N HIS A 98 40.45 28.90 0.92
CA HIS A 98 39.19 28.74 1.66
C HIS A 98 38.09 28.25 0.74
N THR A 99 37.40 27.18 1.13
CA THR A 99 36.28 26.65 0.37
C THR A 99 34.95 27.19 0.86
N ARG A 100 34.05 27.46 -0.08
CA ARG A 100 32.62 27.71 0.14
C ARG A 100 31.81 26.64 -0.55
N PHE A 101 30.70 26.28 0.08
CA PHE A 101 29.73 25.35 -0.46
C PHE A 101 28.34 25.94 -0.30
N GLU A 102 27.47 25.61 -1.24
CA GLU A 102 26.04 25.85 -1.14
C GLU A 102 25.32 24.61 -1.66
N ARG A 103 24.24 24.22 -0.98
CA ARG A 103 23.43 23.08 -1.38
C ARG A 103 21.96 23.46 -1.38
N ALA A 104 21.24 22.98 -2.38
CA ALA A 104 19.80 23.08 -2.49
C ALA A 104 19.26 21.74 -2.98
N SER A 105 18.22 21.24 -2.32
CA SER A 105 17.46 20.08 -2.75
C SER A 105 16.23 20.52 -3.52
N VAL A 106 15.97 19.85 -4.63
CA VAL A 106 14.79 20.06 -5.48
C VAL A 106 14.09 18.74 -5.70
N ILE A 107 12.80 18.78 -5.99
CA ILE A 107 12.05 17.61 -6.44
C ILE A 107 11.86 17.68 -7.95
N ALA A 108 12.23 16.61 -8.65
CA ALA A 108 12.16 16.54 -10.11
C ALA A 108 11.28 15.39 -10.59
N GLY A 109 10.40 15.65 -11.56
CA GLY A 109 9.55 14.62 -12.16
C GLY A 109 8.27 15.17 -12.77
N GLU A 110 7.28 14.30 -12.91
CA GLU A 110 5.91 14.67 -13.26
C GLU A 110 5.08 14.72 -11.98
N PHE A 111 4.12 15.65 -11.91
CA PHE A 111 3.31 15.87 -10.72
C PHE A 111 1.82 15.76 -11.06
N ALA A 112 1.12 14.93 -10.30
CA ALA A 112 -0.31 14.70 -10.48
C ALA A 112 -1.15 15.47 -9.46
N ASP A 113 -2.39 15.78 -9.87
CA ASP A 113 -3.34 16.54 -9.08
C ASP A 113 -3.78 15.73 -7.85
N PRO A 114 -3.54 16.21 -6.62
CA PRO A 114 -4.00 15.54 -5.41
C PRO A 114 -5.53 15.48 -5.31
N GLY A 115 -6.28 16.35 -5.99
CA GLY A 115 -7.75 16.31 -5.96
C GLY A 115 -8.38 15.15 -6.77
N ARG A 116 -7.60 14.15 -7.17
CA ARG A 116 -8.05 13.00 -7.98
C ARG A 116 -7.52 11.69 -7.40
N PRO A 117 -8.31 10.61 -7.50
CA PRO A 117 -7.84 9.29 -7.10
C PRO A 117 -6.67 8.85 -7.97
N VAL A 118 -5.71 8.17 -7.36
CA VAL A 118 -4.66 7.43 -8.04
C VAL A 118 -5.31 6.25 -8.74
N LYS A 119 -5.14 6.16 -10.06
CA LYS A 119 -5.62 5.02 -10.84
C LYS A 119 -4.63 3.87 -10.74
N GLU A 120 -5.12 2.65 -10.90
CA GLU A 120 -4.27 1.45 -10.88
C GLU A 120 -3.41 1.41 -9.60
N ALA A 121 -3.96 1.95 -8.50
CA ALA A 121 -3.25 2.15 -7.24
C ALA A 121 -2.80 0.81 -6.66
N VAL A 122 -3.69 -0.19 -6.75
CA VAL A 122 -3.38 -1.59 -6.48
C VAL A 122 -3.95 -2.44 -7.61
N VAL A 123 -3.13 -3.31 -8.17
CA VAL A 123 -3.58 -4.40 -9.03
C VAL A 123 -3.42 -5.69 -8.24
N ALA A 124 -4.52 -6.31 -7.85
CA ALA A 124 -4.55 -7.56 -7.11
C ALA A 124 -4.96 -8.71 -8.02
N ARG A 125 -4.54 -9.92 -7.66
CA ARG A 125 -4.84 -11.13 -8.41
C ARG A 125 -5.00 -12.31 -7.49
N LEU A 126 -6.12 -13.00 -7.65
CA LEU A 126 -6.39 -14.31 -7.07
C LEU A 126 -6.09 -15.36 -8.14
N ASN A 127 -5.00 -16.11 -7.97
CA ASN A 127 -4.63 -17.17 -8.90
C ASN A 127 -5.47 -18.43 -8.64
N THR A 128 -5.40 -19.41 -9.54
CA THR A 128 -6.17 -20.67 -9.43
C THR A 128 -6.11 -21.30 -8.04
N SER A 129 -4.93 -21.45 -7.44
CA SER A 129 -4.82 -22.04 -6.09
C SER A 129 -5.41 -21.17 -4.99
N GLY A 130 -5.40 -19.84 -5.15
CA GLY A 130 -6.13 -18.93 -4.28
C GLY A 130 -7.65 -19.02 -4.46
N ILE A 131 -8.13 -19.29 -5.68
CA ILE A 131 -9.56 -19.55 -5.95
C ILE A 131 -9.97 -20.85 -5.27
N ASP A 132 -9.21 -21.93 -5.43
CA ASP A 132 -9.47 -23.21 -4.78
C ASP A 132 -9.59 -23.03 -3.26
N PHE A 133 -8.64 -22.30 -2.67
CA PHE A 133 -8.66 -21.97 -1.26
C PHE A 133 -9.89 -21.14 -0.85
N ALA A 134 -10.28 -20.14 -1.66
CA ALA A 134 -11.50 -19.36 -1.41
C ALA A 134 -12.78 -20.22 -1.53
N MET A 135 -12.83 -21.18 -2.46
CA MET A 135 -13.96 -22.09 -2.62
C MET A 135 -14.08 -23.05 -1.45
N ASP A 136 -12.96 -23.56 -0.91
CA ASP A 136 -12.95 -24.37 0.31
C ASP A 136 -13.52 -23.59 1.50
N MET A 137 -13.10 -22.33 1.69
CA MET A 137 -13.64 -21.46 2.74
C MET A 137 -15.14 -21.23 2.59
N VAL A 138 -15.61 -20.92 1.37
CA VAL A 138 -17.04 -20.72 1.11
C VAL A 138 -17.82 -22.02 1.35
N GLY A 139 -17.28 -23.17 0.96
CA GLY A 139 -17.88 -24.47 1.23
C GLY A 139 -18.04 -24.77 2.70
N ASP A 140 -17.02 -24.50 3.51
CA ASP A 140 -17.10 -24.63 4.97
C ASP A 140 -18.15 -23.68 5.56
N MET A 141 -18.20 -22.42 5.10
CA MET A 141 -19.22 -21.47 5.52
C MET A 141 -20.65 -21.95 5.20
N ILE A 142 -20.89 -22.44 3.99
CA ILE A 142 -22.20 -22.97 3.58
C ILE A 142 -22.57 -24.20 4.42
N ASN A 143 -21.61 -25.09 4.70
CA ASN A 143 -21.84 -26.28 5.53
C ASN A 143 -22.22 -25.95 6.98
N ASP A 144 -21.80 -24.79 7.48
CA ASP A 144 -22.16 -24.30 8.82
C ASP A 144 -23.51 -23.54 8.85
N MET A 145 -24.11 -23.23 7.70
CA MET A 145 -25.41 -22.55 7.62
C MET A 145 -26.59 -23.50 7.91
N ASP A 146 -27.68 -22.95 8.44
CA ASP A 146 -28.96 -23.67 8.59
C ASP A 146 -29.71 -23.76 7.24
N ILE A 147 -29.18 -24.59 6.35
CA ILE A 147 -29.75 -24.82 5.00
C ILE A 147 -31.18 -25.37 5.09
N GLU A 148 -31.43 -26.26 6.06
CA GLU A 148 -32.76 -26.83 6.30
C GLU A 148 -33.77 -25.74 6.66
N GLY A 149 -33.41 -24.83 7.57
CA GLY A 149 -34.23 -23.67 7.94
C GLY A 149 -34.49 -22.70 6.78
N ALA A 150 -33.49 -22.47 5.92
CA ALA A 150 -33.63 -21.62 4.74
C ALA A 150 -34.62 -22.22 3.72
N ILE A 151 -34.50 -23.52 3.44
CA ILE A 151 -35.37 -24.23 2.49
C ILE A 151 -36.78 -24.39 3.04
N ALA A 152 -36.95 -24.62 4.36
CA ALA A 152 -38.27 -24.69 4.98
C ALA A 152 -39.07 -23.38 4.81
N GLY A 153 -38.38 -22.24 4.71
CA GLY A 153 -38.98 -20.94 4.40
C GLY A 153 -39.53 -20.82 2.97
N ALA A 154 -39.05 -21.65 2.04
CA ALA A 154 -39.48 -21.69 0.63
C ALA A 154 -40.70 -22.60 0.39
N ASN A 155 -41.21 -23.28 1.42
CA ASN A 155 -42.39 -24.15 1.28
C ASN A 155 -43.67 -23.36 0.95
N PRO A 156 -44.54 -23.86 0.05
CA PRO A 156 -44.42 -25.13 -0.68
C PRO A 156 -43.40 -25.08 -1.82
N VAL A 157 -42.64 -26.15 -1.98
CA VAL A 157 -41.70 -26.29 -3.12
C VAL A 157 -42.42 -26.69 -4.40
N TYR A 158 -43.58 -27.35 -4.31
CA TYR A 158 -44.40 -27.67 -5.46
C TYR A 158 -45.89 -27.48 -5.13
N GLU A 159 -46.63 -26.86 -6.04
CA GLU A 159 -48.08 -26.70 -5.93
C GLU A 159 -48.70 -26.68 -7.34
N ASP A 160 -49.63 -27.59 -7.63
CA ASP A 160 -50.29 -27.68 -8.94
C ASP A 160 -51.73 -28.18 -8.82
N THR A 161 -52.55 -27.88 -9.83
CA THR A 161 -53.96 -28.28 -9.94
C THR A 161 -54.27 -28.85 -11.32
N TYR A 162 -54.65 -30.12 -11.38
CA TYR A 162 -55.02 -30.80 -12.62
C TYR A 162 -56.53 -30.83 -12.81
N GLY A 163 -56.96 -30.33 -13.97
CA GLY A 163 -58.37 -30.32 -14.36
C GLY A 163 -58.81 -31.57 -15.12
N VAL A 164 -59.93 -32.17 -14.74
CA VAL A 164 -60.66 -33.15 -15.57
C VAL A 164 -62.03 -32.60 -15.90
N TRP A 165 -62.36 -32.50 -17.20
CA TRP A 165 -63.63 -31.95 -17.70
C TRP A 165 -63.95 -30.53 -17.20
N SER A 166 -62.93 -29.66 -17.14
CA SER A 166 -63.04 -28.27 -16.67
C SER A 166 -63.36 -28.11 -15.18
N TRP A 167 -63.18 -29.16 -14.39
CA TRP A 167 -63.21 -29.12 -12.92
C TRP A 167 -61.80 -29.37 -12.42
N ASP A 168 -61.36 -28.59 -11.43
CA ASP A 168 -60.15 -28.86 -10.66
C ASP A 168 -60.37 -30.19 -9.93
N ALA A 169 -59.78 -31.24 -10.48
CA ALA A 169 -60.06 -32.61 -10.11
C ALA A 169 -58.97 -33.20 -9.22
N VAL A 170 -57.77 -32.62 -9.26
CA VAL A 170 -56.64 -32.98 -8.42
C VAL A 170 -55.89 -31.72 -8.01
N TYR A 171 -55.69 -31.52 -6.71
CA TYR A 171 -54.74 -30.56 -6.16
C TYR A 171 -53.59 -31.32 -5.52
N VAL A 172 -52.35 -30.90 -5.76
CA VAL A 172 -51.15 -31.48 -5.14
C VAL A 172 -50.26 -30.35 -4.66
N ARG A 173 -49.77 -30.49 -3.44
CA ARG A 173 -48.79 -29.62 -2.81
C ARG A 173 -47.71 -30.49 -2.16
N ALA A 174 -46.44 -30.15 -2.36
CA ALA A 174 -45.32 -30.77 -1.68
C ALA A 174 -44.53 -29.71 -0.90
N ASP A 175 -44.24 -30.02 0.35
CA ASP A 175 -43.36 -29.24 1.21
C ASP A 175 -42.09 -30.08 1.48
N ILE A 176 -40.95 -29.43 1.72
CA ILE A 176 -39.75 -30.09 2.28
C ILE A 176 -39.90 -30.12 3.80
N GLY A 177 -39.92 -31.31 4.35
CA GLY A 177 -40.11 -31.55 5.77
C GLY A 177 -38.79 -31.68 6.53
N SER A 178 -37.82 -32.40 5.97
CA SER A 178 -36.44 -32.45 6.48
C SER A 178 -35.44 -32.74 5.36
N LEU A 179 -34.19 -32.34 5.58
CA LEU A 179 -33.12 -32.44 4.61
C LEU A 179 -31.84 -32.93 5.27
N ASP A 180 -31.38 -34.11 4.86
CA ASP A 180 -30.09 -34.66 5.23
C ASP A 180 -29.16 -34.61 4.01
N MET A 181 -27.95 -34.10 4.19
CA MET A 181 -26.92 -34.06 3.16
C MET A 181 -25.53 -34.28 3.75
N GLY A 182 -24.59 -34.73 2.93
CA GLY A 182 -23.17 -34.65 3.25
C GLY A 182 -22.59 -33.27 2.97
N ASN A 183 -21.32 -33.07 3.34
CA ASN A 183 -20.65 -31.78 3.19
C ASN A 183 -20.61 -31.34 1.72
N ILE A 184 -21.13 -30.15 1.47
CA ILE A 184 -21.10 -29.47 0.19
C ILE A 184 -19.64 -29.16 -0.18
N GLN A 185 -19.29 -29.43 -1.43
CA GLN A 185 -17.98 -29.20 -2.01
C GLN A 185 -18.13 -28.19 -3.15
N LEU A 186 -17.30 -27.15 -3.15
CA LEU A 186 -17.28 -26.14 -4.21
C LEU A 186 -15.94 -26.23 -4.94
N ASP A 187 -16.01 -26.15 -6.27
CA ASP A 187 -14.85 -26.09 -7.15
C ASP A 187 -15.10 -25.00 -8.18
N ALA A 188 -14.09 -24.18 -8.47
CA ALA A 188 -14.19 -23.12 -9.46
C ALA A 188 -12.94 -23.06 -10.34
N ASN A 189 -13.09 -23.33 -11.63
CA ASN A 189 -12.00 -23.31 -12.58
C ASN A 189 -12.03 -21.99 -13.38
N PRO A 190 -10.96 -21.17 -13.33
CA PRO A 190 -10.96 -19.93 -14.07
C PRO A 190 -10.70 -20.18 -15.57
N GLU A 191 -11.56 -19.61 -16.40
CA GLU A 191 -11.54 -19.64 -17.87
C GLU A 191 -11.43 -18.21 -18.42
N GLU A 192 -11.32 -18.06 -19.74
CA GLU A 192 -11.35 -16.72 -20.35
C GLU A 192 -12.72 -16.05 -20.10
N ALA A 193 -12.71 -15.00 -19.27
CA ALA A 193 -13.85 -14.15 -18.87
C ALA A 193 -14.86 -14.70 -17.85
N TYR A 194 -14.73 -15.94 -17.36
CA TYR A 194 -15.64 -16.49 -16.34
C TYR A 194 -14.96 -17.55 -15.47
N LEU A 195 -15.56 -17.84 -14.31
CA LEU A 195 -15.24 -19.01 -13.49
C LEU A 195 -16.25 -20.12 -13.79
N ASP A 196 -15.80 -21.30 -14.18
CA ASP A 196 -16.64 -22.49 -14.28
C ASP A 196 -16.83 -23.07 -12.87
N LEU A 197 -18.05 -22.97 -12.34
CA LEU A 197 -18.40 -23.33 -10.97
C LEU A 197 -19.06 -24.70 -10.95
N THR A 198 -18.58 -25.58 -10.09
CA THR A 198 -19.21 -26.86 -9.76
C THR A 198 -19.44 -26.95 -8.26
N VAL A 199 -20.70 -27.16 -7.85
CA VAL A 199 -21.08 -27.44 -6.47
C VAL A 199 -21.57 -28.87 -6.39
N THR A 200 -20.95 -29.67 -5.54
CA THR A 200 -21.33 -31.07 -5.30
C THR A 200 -21.91 -31.23 -3.90
N ILE A 201 -23.15 -31.72 -3.83
CA ILE A 201 -23.85 -32.06 -2.59
C ILE A 201 -23.94 -33.59 -2.51
N PRO A 202 -23.08 -34.26 -1.74
CA PRO A 202 -23.10 -35.71 -1.61
C PRO A 202 -24.22 -36.18 -0.68
N TRP A 203 -24.72 -37.40 -0.86
CA TRP A 203 -25.69 -38.06 0.04
C TRP A 203 -26.95 -37.24 0.34
N LEU A 204 -27.64 -36.79 -0.70
CA LEU A 204 -28.88 -36.04 -0.55
C LEU A 204 -30.05 -36.96 -0.18
N ASP A 205 -30.70 -36.73 0.95
CA ASP A 205 -31.92 -37.42 1.38
C ASP A 205 -32.93 -36.39 1.90
N VAL A 206 -34.12 -36.36 1.29
CA VAL A 206 -35.14 -35.34 1.49
C VAL A 206 -36.45 -36.02 1.85
N TRP A 207 -36.98 -35.69 3.03
CA TRP A 207 -38.34 -36.04 3.41
C TRP A 207 -39.28 -34.94 2.89
N VAL A 208 -40.27 -35.36 2.11
CA VAL A 208 -41.21 -34.48 1.41
C VAL A 208 -42.63 -34.88 1.79
N PRO A 209 -43.27 -34.21 2.76
CA PRO A 209 -44.70 -34.34 2.98
C PRO A 209 -45.49 -33.76 1.79
N VAL A 210 -46.39 -34.57 1.24
CA VAL A 210 -47.24 -34.23 0.10
C VAL A 210 -48.70 -34.28 0.51
N TYR A 211 -49.39 -33.18 0.31
CA TYR A 211 -50.80 -33.01 0.63
C TYR A 211 -51.58 -32.71 -0.64
N GLY A 212 -52.82 -33.16 -0.70
CA GLY A 212 -53.64 -32.87 -1.85
C GLY A 212 -55.08 -33.33 -1.73
N ASP A 213 -55.81 -33.18 -2.82
CA ASP A 213 -57.20 -33.59 -2.97
C ASP A 213 -57.37 -34.26 -4.33
N ILE A 214 -58.14 -35.35 -4.41
CA ILE A 214 -58.59 -35.94 -5.67
C ILE A 214 -60.11 -36.07 -5.64
N LEU A 215 -60.80 -35.32 -6.49
CA LEU A 215 -62.27 -35.36 -6.63
C LEU A 215 -63.03 -35.16 -5.30
N GLY A 216 -62.54 -34.29 -4.41
CA GLY A 216 -63.10 -34.02 -3.09
C GLY A 216 -62.61 -34.96 -1.99
N TRP A 217 -61.53 -35.71 -2.21
CA TRP A 217 -60.94 -36.63 -1.26
C TRP A 217 -59.52 -36.20 -0.92
N ASP A 218 -59.34 -35.71 0.31
CA ASP A 218 -58.03 -35.30 0.81
C ASP A 218 -57.09 -36.51 0.93
N PHE A 219 -55.82 -36.31 0.58
CA PHE A 219 -54.73 -37.22 0.86
C PHE A 219 -53.55 -36.48 1.49
N ASP A 220 -52.78 -37.22 2.28
CA ASP A 220 -51.59 -36.78 2.98
C ASP A 220 -50.62 -37.98 2.95
N VAL A 221 -49.48 -37.81 2.29
CA VAL A 221 -48.51 -38.87 2.03
C VAL A 221 -47.09 -38.36 2.27
N ASP A 222 -46.30 -39.18 2.95
CA ASP A 222 -44.87 -38.94 3.13
C ASP A 222 -44.10 -39.54 1.97
N ALA A 223 -43.33 -38.72 1.24
CA ALA A 223 -42.39 -39.18 0.23
C ALA A 223 -40.96 -39.02 0.74
N TRP A 224 -40.09 -39.96 0.38
CA TRP A 224 -38.64 -39.85 0.57
C TRP A 224 -38.01 -39.77 -0.81
N ILE A 225 -37.15 -38.77 -1.01
CA ILE A 225 -36.44 -38.53 -2.26
C ILE A 225 -34.95 -38.54 -1.93
N TRP A 226 -34.16 -39.32 -2.65
CA TRP A 226 -32.73 -39.40 -2.42
C TRP A 226 -31.93 -39.33 -3.71
N ALA A 227 -30.69 -38.86 -3.61
CA ALA A 227 -29.69 -38.91 -4.65
C ALA A 227 -28.32 -39.24 -4.03
N SER A 228 -27.49 -40.00 -4.74
CA SER A 228 -26.11 -40.24 -4.28
C SER A 228 -25.29 -38.96 -4.28
N SER A 229 -25.57 -38.06 -5.23
CA SER A 229 -25.05 -36.69 -5.26
C SER A 229 -25.97 -35.80 -6.09
N ALA A 230 -26.06 -34.53 -5.72
CA ALA A 230 -26.55 -33.46 -6.59
C ALA A 230 -25.35 -32.64 -7.05
N GLU A 231 -25.24 -32.40 -8.34
CA GLU A 231 -24.20 -31.57 -8.94
C GLU A 231 -24.86 -30.36 -9.58
N ILE A 232 -24.45 -29.18 -9.13
CA ILE A 232 -24.89 -27.90 -9.65
C ILE A 232 -23.71 -27.32 -10.42
N THR A 233 -23.90 -27.05 -11.71
CA THR A 233 -22.87 -26.42 -12.55
C THR A 233 -23.37 -25.10 -13.11
N GLY A 234 -22.50 -24.15 -13.30
CA GLY A 234 -22.81 -22.86 -13.92
C GLY A 234 -21.53 -22.06 -14.11
N TYR A 235 -21.62 -20.87 -14.69
CA TYR A 235 -20.45 -20.00 -14.77
C TYR A 235 -20.70 -18.65 -14.14
N VAL A 236 -19.69 -18.15 -13.42
CA VAL A 236 -19.73 -16.86 -12.73
C VAL A 236 -18.90 -15.85 -13.51
N THR A 237 -19.50 -14.72 -13.86
CA THR A 237 -18.76 -13.56 -14.36
C THR A 237 -18.55 -12.56 -13.24
N VAL A 238 -17.42 -11.86 -13.24
CA VAL A 238 -17.11 -10.78 -12.29
C VAL A 238 -16.88 -9.50 -13.08
N ASP A 239 -17.55 -8.42 -12.69
CA ASP A 239 -17.43 -7.10 -13.31
C ASP A 239 -17.43 -5.99 -12.23
N VAL A 240 -17.33 -4.74 -12.66
CA VAL A 240 -17.38 -3.55 -11.81
C VAL A 240 -18.58 -2.68 -12.20
N ASP A 241 -19.40 -2.33 -11.22
CA ASP A 241 -20.58 -1.50 -11.44
C ASP A 241 -20.25 0.01 -11.61
N ASN A 242 -21.28 0.84 -11.79
CA ASN A 242 -21.09 2.30 -11.94
C ASN A 242 -20.70 3.02 -10.64
N ASN A 243 -20.68 2.32 -9.50
CA ASN A 243 -20.29 2.83 -8.18
C ASN A 243 -18.93 2.27 -7.73
N ASP A 244 -18.14 1.71 -8.67
CA ASP A 244 -16.82 1.14 -8.41
C ASP A 244 -16.84 -0.08 -7.46
N LYS A 245 -17.97 -0.81 -7.41
CA LYS A 245 -18.13 -2.03 -6.62
C LYS A 245 -18.01 -3.27 -7.50
N LEU A 246 -17.51 -4.37 -6.93
CA LEU A 246 -17.55 -5.67 -7.59
C LEU A 246 -18.99 -6.17 -7.67
N VAL A 247 -19.32 -6.72 -8.82
CA VAL A 247 -20.56 -7.47 -9.06
C VAL A 247 -20.19 -8.82 -9.64
N ALA A 248 -20.94 -9.85 -9.28
CA ALA A 248 -20.78 -11.15 -9.89
C ALA A 248 -22.14 -11.77 -10.20
N ASP A 249 -22.22 -12.38 -11.38
CA ASP A 249 -23.46 -12.92 -11.93
C ASP A 249 -23.28 -14.42 -12.19
N LEU A 250 -24.18 -15.24 -11.64
CA LEU A 250 -24.28 -16.66 -11.97
C LEU A 250 -25.11 -16.86 -13.23
N HIS A 251 -24.52 -17.51 -14.23
CA HIS A 251 -25.17 -17.77 -15.52
C HIS A 251 -25.36 -19.26 -15.77
N SER A 252 -26.49 -19.56 -16.42
CA SER A 252 -26.83 -20.90 -16.91
C SER A 252 -26.68 -22.01 -15.86
N PRO A 253 -27.19 -21.84 -14.61
CA PRO A 253 -27.11 -22.91 -13.64
C PRO A 253 -27.88 -24.13 -14.14
N THR A 254 -27.29 -25.30 -13.98
CA THR A 254 -27.92 -26.60 -14.25
C THR A 254 -27.74 -27.50 -13.06
N VAL A 255 -28.74 -28.33 -12.77
CA VAL A 255 -28.70 -29.30 -11.68
C VAL A 255 -28.80 -30.70 -12.27
N GLN A 256 -27.96 -31.62 -11.79
CA GLN A 256 -28.02 -33.03 -12.13
C GLN A 256 -28.08 -33.87 -10.86
N LEU A 257 -29.11 -34.72 -10.74
CA LEU A 257 -29.29 -35.64 -9.63
C LEU A 257 -28.79 -37.04 -10.00
N TYR A 258 -27.65 -37.44 -9.43
CA TYR A 258 -27.06 -38.76 -9.65
C TYR A 258 -27.61 -39.78 -8.67
N GLY A 259 -27.88 -41.00 -9.15
CA GLY A 259 -28.40 -42.07 -8.30
C GLY A 259 -29.78 -41.77 -7.73
N PHE A 260 -30.56 -40.92 -8.41
CA PHE A 260 -31.88 -40.48 -7.98
C PHE A 260 -32.85 -41.66 -7.75
N GLY A 261 -33.55 -41.62 -6.63
CA GLY A 261 -34.64 -42.51 -6.34
C GLY A 261 -35.66 -41.84 -5.42
N TYR A 262 -36.85 -42.42 -5.36
CA TYR A 262 -37.91 -41.97 -4.47
C TYR A 262 -38.75 -43.16 -4.00
N ASP A 263 -39.27 -43.07 -2.78
CA ASP A 263 -40.10 -44.12 -2.20
C ASP A 263 -41.55 -43.94 -2.70
N THR A 264 -42.02 -44.95 -3.44
CA THR A 264 -43.34 -44.98 -4.07
C THR A 264 -44.34 -45.86 -3.34
N SER A 265 -44.00 -46.39 -2.17
CA SER A 265 -44.81 -47.36 -1.41
C SER A 265 -46.26 -46.92 -1.09
N LEU A 266 -46.64 -45.68 -1.43
CA LEU A 266 -47.96 -45.09 -1.29
C LEU A 266 -48.73 -44.87 -2.61
N LEU A 267 -48.15 -45.12 -3.79
CA LEU A 267 -48.81 -45.01 -5.10
C LEU A 267 -49.37 -46.37 -5.58
N PRO A 268 -50.58 -46.44 -6.15
CA PRO A 268 -51.12 -47.69 -6.72
C PRO A 268 -50.20 -48.24 -7.82
N GLY A 269 -49.74 -49.49 -7.68
CA GLY A 269 -48.62 -50.08 -8.43
C GLY A 269 -48.69 -50.17 -9.97
N GLU A 270 -49.74 -49.65 -10.62
CA GLU A 270 -49.78 -49.45 -12.08
C GLU A 270 -49.24 -48.06 -12.52
N ILE A 271 -49.14 -47.10 -11.59
CA ILE A 271 -48.59 -45.75 -11.81
C ILE A 271 -47.07 -45.70 -11.57
N GLU A 272 -46.56 -46.58 -10.69
CA GLU A 272 -45.15 -46.69 -10.30
C GLU A 272 -44.18 -46.99 -11.46
N THR A 273 -44.59 -47.80 -12.44
CA THR A 273 -43.61 -48.56 -13.24
C THR A 273 -43.17 -47.92 -14.56
N TYR A 274 -43.75 -46.79 -15.00
CA TYR A 274 -43.54 -46.34 -16.38
C TYR A 274 -43.42 -44.83 -16.65
N ILE A 275 -43.77 -43.92 -15.73
CA ILE A 275 -43.93 -42.50 -16.10
C ILE A 275 -43.31 -41.48 -15.11
N LEU A 276 -43.12 -41.80 -13.82
CA LEU A 276 -42.90 -40.73 -12.84
C LEU A 276 -41.45 -40.46 -12.43
N VAL A 277 -40.51 -41.43 -12.49
CA VAL A 277 -39.14 -41.20 -11.99
C VAL A 277 -38.45 -40.07 -12.75
N ASP A 278 -38.42 -40.18 -14.08
CA ASP A 278 -37.75 -39.20 -14.94
C ASP A 278 -38.47 -37.85 -14.90
N THR A 279 -39.81 -37.85 -14.87
CA THR A 279 -40.60 -36.62 -14.80
C THR A 279 -40.48 -35.90 -13.46
N ILE A 280 -40.47 -36.62 -12.34
CA ILE A 280 -40.27 -36.03 -11.01
C ILE A 280 -38.84 -35.50 -10.90
N ARG A 281 -37.86 -36.26 -11.36
CA ARG A 281 -36.45 -35.81 -11.37
C ARG A 281 -36.29 -34.54 -12.20
N GLU A 282 -36.76 -34.52 -13.44
CA GLU A 282 -36.67 -33.35 -14.32
C GLU A 282 -37.38 -32.14 -13.69
N ALA A 283 -38.57 -32.33 -13.13
CA ALA A 283 -39.29 -31.26 -12.44
C ALA A 283 -38.54 -30.72 -11.21
N LEU A 284 -37.90 -31.60 -10.44
CA LEU A 284 -37.07 -31.19 -9.30
C LEU A 284 -35.79 -30.49 -9.74
N GLU A 285 -35.12 -30.97 -10.79
CA GLU A 285 -33.95 -30.33 -11.36
C GLU A 285 -34.28 -28.91 -11.86
N ASP A 286 -35.38 -28.74 -12.61
CA ASP A 286 -35.86 -27.44 -13.08
C ASP A 286 -36.21 -26.49 -11.92
N MET A 287 -36.91 -27.01 -10.90
CA MET A 287 -37.26 -26.25 -9.70
C MET A 287 -36.01 -25.80 -8.92
N LEU A 288 -35.02 -26.69 -8.75
CA LEU A 288 -33.77 -26.36 -8.07
C LEU A 288 -32.98 -25.30 -8.86
N VAL A 289 -32.95 -25.40 -10.20
CA VAL A 289 -32.35 -24.37 -11.06
C VAL A 289 -33.00 -23.01 -10.85
N GLU A 290 -34.34 -22.95 -10.80
CA GLU A 290 -35.09 -21.70 -10.56
C GLU A 290 -34.74 -21.13 -9.19
N GLN A 291 -34.78 -21.94 -8.13
CA GLN A 291 -34.47 -21.50 -6.77
C GLN A 291 -33.01 -21.04 -6.63
N ILE A 292 -32.04 -21.73 -7.23
CA ILE A 292 -30.64 -21.32 -7.26
C ILE A 292 -30.48 -19.99 -7.98
N SER A 293 -31.16 -19.81 -9.11
CA SER A 293 -31.12 -18.57 -9.89
C SER A 293 -31.71 -17.37 -9.14
N GLU A 294 -32.68 -17.60 -8.25
CA GLU A 294 -33.28 -16.54 -7.42
C GLU A 294 -32.51 -16.28 -6.13
N ALA A 295 -31.97 -17.32 -5.49
CA ALA A 295 -31.38 -17.22 -4.15
C ALA A 295 -29.88 -16.88 -4.17
N VAL A 296 -29.12 -17.36 -5.16
CA VAL A 296 -27.66 -17.17 -5.18
C VAL A 296 -27.24 -15.72 -5.50
N PRO A 297 -27.81 -15.02 -6.49
CA PRO A 297 -27.34 -13.67 -6.82
C PRO A 297 -27.40 -12.68 -5.64
N PRO A 298 -28.50 -12.61 -4.85
CA PRO A 298 -28.53 -11.73 -3.66
C PRO A 298 -27.47 -12.06 -2.62
N LEU A 299 -27.13 -13.35 -2.44
CA LEU A 299 -26.08 -13.76 -1.49
C LEU A 299 -24.69 -13.33 -1.97
N ILE A 300 -24.41 -13.49 -3.27
CA ILE A 300 -23.17 -13.00 -3.88
C ILE A 300 -23.08 -11.48 -3.75
N GLU A 301 -24.17 -10.76 -4.06
CA GLU A 301 -24.23 -9.30 -3.92
C GLU A 301 -23.98 -8.84 -2.47
N GLU A 302 -24.56 -9.52 -1.48
CA GLU A 302 -24.33 -9.22 -0.06
C GLU A 302 -22.86 -9.41 0.33
N GLN A 303 -22.24 -10.53 -0.04
CA GLN A 303 -20.83 -10.79 0.28
C GLN A 303 -19.87 -9.81 -0.44
N LEU A 304 -20.16 -9.46 -1.69
CA LEU A 304 -19.36 -8.48 -2.42
C LEU A 304 -19.57 -7.05 -1.92
N ALA A 305 -20.76 -6.74 -1.37
CA ALA A 305 -21.03 -5.43 -0.78
C ALA A 305 -20.21 -5.17 0.49
N ASP A 306 -19.86 -6.23 1.23
CA ASP A 306 -19.01 -6.17 2.41
C ASP A 306 -17.52 -5.96 2.09
N LEU A 307 -17.11 -6.16 0.82
CA LEU A 307 -15.77 -5.81 0.33
C LEU A 307 -15.62 -4.31 0.06
N ASP A 308 -16.01 -3.47 1.03
CA ASP A 308 -15.70 -2.04 1.01
C ASP A 308 -14.24 -1.84 1.38
N LEU A 309 -13.45 -1.36 0.42
CA LEU A 309 -12.03 -1.06 0.60
C LEU A 309 -11.82 0.31 1.25
N SER A 310 -12.86 1.12 1.37
CA SER A 310 -12.78 2.47 1.93
C SER A 310 -12.84 2.41 3.45
N PHE A 311 -11.98 3.17 4.12
CA PHE A 311 -11.98 3.26 5.58
C PHE A 311 -11.44 4.59 6.08
N GLU A 312 -11.83 4.95 7.29
CA GLU A 312 -11.26 6.06 8.04
C GLU A 312 -10.38 5.51 9.17
N THR A 313 -9.21 6.12 9.38
CA THR A 313 -8.29 5.78 10.46
C THR A 313 -7.62 7.04 11.01
N GLU A 314 -6.83 6.90 12.06
CA GLU A 314 -6.11 8.00 12.69
C GLU A 314 -4.60 7.75 12.64
N LEU A 315 -3.83 8.72 12.17
CA LEU A 315 -2.37 8.70 12.14
C LEU A 315 -1.83 9.91 12.88
N LEU A 316 -1.18 9.69 14.04
CA LEU A 316 -0.62 10.75 14.92
C LEU A 316 -1.63 11.90 15.18
N ASP A 317 -2.81 11.54 15.67
CA ASP A 317 -3.92 12.45 15.98
C ASP A 317 -4.50 13.20 14.75
N ARG A 318 -4.35 12.62 13.56
CA ARG A 318 -4.92 13.14 12.30
C ARG A 318 -5.84 12.11 11.67
N ASP A 319 -7.05 12.54 11.35
CA ASP A 319 -7.99 11.76 10.56
C ASP A 319 -7.41 11.53 9.15
N VAL A 320 -7.42 10.27 8.73
CA VAL A 320 -7.04 9.80 7.40
C VAL A 320 -8.25 9.10 6.81
N ALA A 321 -8.76 9.60 5.70
CA ALA A 321 -9.80 8.94 4.93
C ALA A 321 -9.15 8.30 3.69
N ILE A 322 -9.37 7.00 3.52
CA ILE A 322 -8.97 6.28 2.31
C ILE A 322 -10.25 5.87 1.61
N GLU A 323 -10.46 6.42 0.41
CA GLU A 323 -11.57 6.04 -0.47
C GLU A 323 -11.02 5.14 -1.57
N ALA A 324 -11.51 3.91 -1.65
CA ALA A 324 -11.02 2.94 -2.61
C ALA A 324 -12.20 2.33 -3.38
N GLY A 325 -11.97 2.10 -4.67
CA GLY A 325 -12.97 1.51 -5.55
C GLY A 325 -12.33 0.66 -6.64
N PHE A 326 -13.06 -0.33 -7.12
CA PHE A 326 -12.64 -1.13 -8.26
C PHE A 326 -12.85 -0.35 -9.55
N THR A 327 -11.92 -0.47 -10.48
CA THR A 327 -12.01 0.14 -11.81
C THR A 327 -12.21 -0.90 -12.89
N ARG A 328 -11.79 -2.14 -12.63
CA ARG A 328 -11.91 -3.27 -13.54
C ARG A 328 -11.70 -4.58 -12.78
N ALA A 329 -12.44 -5.60 -13.20
CA ALA A 329 -12.23 -6.99 -12.87
C ALA A 329 -12.09 -7.79 -14.17
N THR A 330 -11.18 -8.75 -14.21
CA THR A 330 -11.01 -9.64 -15.36
C THR A 330 -10.66 -11.04 -14.92
N ILE A 331 -11.10 -12.04 -15.69
CA ILE A 331 -10.83 -13.45 -15.45
C ILE A 331 -10.09 -14.01 -16.67
N ASP A 332 -9.03 -14.76 -16.43
CA ASP A 332 -8.34 -15.55 -17.44
C ASP A 332 -8.06 -16.98 -16.94
N GLU A 333 -7.47 -17.83 -17.77
CA GLU A 333 -7.14 -19.24 -17.47
C GLU A 333 -6.20 -19.47 -16.25
N LYS A 334 -5.83 -18.41 -15.53
CA LYS A 334 -4.95 -18.44 -14.36
C LYS A 334 -5.59 -17.79 -13.14
N GLY A 335 -6.81 -17.25 -13.24
CA GLY A 335 -7.53 -16.64 -12.12
C GLY A 335 -8.10 -15.25 -12.39
N ILE A 336 -8.37 -14.52 -11.31
CA ILE A 336 -9.10 -13.24 -11.31
C ILE A 336 -8.13 -12.09 -11.01
N GLU A 337 -8.12 -11.06 -11.85
CA GLU A 337 -7.35 -9.83 -11.67
C GLU A 337 -8.29 -8.65 -11.40
N LEU A 338 -8.01 -7.91 -10.35
CA LEU A 338 -8.77 -6.78 -9.84
C LEU A 338 -7.89 -5.54 -9.84
N ILE A 339 -8.38 -4.44 -10.41
CA ILE A 339 -7.65 -3.16 -10.45
C ILE A 339 -8.43 -2.13 -9.66
N THR A 340 -7.76 -1.46 -8.72
CA THR A 340 -8.38 -0.44 -7.89
C THR A 340 -7.90 0.96 -8.24
N LYS A 341 -8.72 1.94 -7.85
CA LYS A 341 -8.32 3.33 -7.67
C LYS A 341 -8.40 3.66 -6.18
N ILE A 342 -7.50 4.50 -5.71
CA ILE A 342 -7.45 4.91 -4.31
C ILE A 342 -7.30 6.43 -4.26
N ASP A 343 -8.13 7.08 -3.46
CA ASP A 343 -7.91 8.44 -2.99
C ASP A 343 -7.57 8.42 -1.50
N VAL A 344 -6.74 9.37 -1.11
CA VAL A 344 -6.29 9.54 0.27
C VAL A 344 -6.53 11.00 0.62
N ASP A 345 -7.31 11.25 1.66
CA ASP A 345 -7.51 12.59 2.19
C ASP A 345 -6.99 12.66 3.62
N MET A 346 -6.08 13.61 3.83
CA MET A 346 -5.62 14.01 5.15
C MET A 346 -5.80 15.51 5.25
N LYS A 347 -6.50 15.96 6.28
CA LYS A 347 -6.83 17.38 6.41
C LYS A 347 -5.57 18.24 6.48
N GLY A 348 -5.28 18.94 5.39
CA GLY A 348 -4.12 19.82 5.26
C GLY A 348 -4.11 20.99 6.25
N LYS A 349 -2.91 21.51 6.59
CA LYS A 349 -2.76 22.78 7.33
C LYS A 349 -3.05 24.01 6.47
N GLY A 350 -3.07 23.87 5.15
CA GLY A 350 -3.52 24.91 4.20
C GLY A 350 -2.46 25.95 3.80
N GLU A 351 -1.19 25.71 4.11
CA GLU A 351 -0.13 26.74 4.03
C GLU A 351 0.96 26.46 2.99
N ALA A 352 1.18 25.19 2.57
CA ALA A 352 2.25 24.84 1.63
C ALA A 352 1.85 25.06 0.16
N THR A 353 2.77 25.61 -0.64
CA THR A 353 2.65 25.65 -2.11
C THR A 353 3.21 24.36 -2.69
N TYR A 354 2.52 23.74 -3.66
CA TYR A 354 2.93 22.46 -4.24
C TYR A 354 2.55 22.36 -5.71
N ALA A 355 3.26 21.50 -6.45
CA ALA A 355 2.91 21.14 -7.83
C ALA A 355 2.00 19.88 -7.91
N GLY A 356 1.96 19.07 -6.86
CA GLY A 356 1.21 17.81 -6.78
C GLY A 356 1.99 16.74 -6.03
N TYR A 357 1.56 15.48 -6.09
CA TYR A 357 2.40 14.35 -5.68
C TYR A 357 3.27 13.89 -6.85
N LEU A 358 4.45 13.32 -6.55
CA LEU A 358 5.35 12.80 -7.58
C LEU A 358 4.71 11.59 -8.27
N ALA A 359 4.35 11.77 -9.54
CA ALA A 359 3.79 10.74 -10.37
C ALA A 359 4.88 10.01 -11.16
N ALA A 360 4.56 8.79 -11.59
CA ALA A 360 5.36 8.00 -12.50
C ALA A 360 4.67 7.92 -13.85
N ASP A 361 5.43 7.51 -14.88
CA ASP A 361 4.85 7.15 -16.17
C ASP A 361 3.99 5.87 -15.99
N GLU A 362 2.67 6.06 -15.87
CA GLU A 362 1.68 5.00 -15.62
C GLU A 362 1.84 3.86 -16.65
N LYS A 363 2.43 2.75 -16.20
CA LYS A 363 2.54 1.51 -16.98
C LYS A 363 1.86 0.39 -16.22
N TYR A 364 0.77 -0.11 -16.79
CA TYR A 364 0.03 -1.24 -16.24
C TYR A 364 0.97 -2.37 -15.77
N PRO A 365 0.94 -2.75 -14.49
CA PRO A 365 1.85 -3.75 -13.95
C PRO A 365 1.48 -5.13 -14.49
N LYS A 366 2.48 -6.01 -14.57
CA LYS A 366 2.23 -7.43 -14.81
C LYS A 366 2.39 -8.16 -13.49
N VAL A 367 1.27 -8.31 -12.78
CA VAL A 367 1.20 -9.10 -11.55
C VAL A 367 1.56 -10.55 -11.80
N SER A 368 2.13 -11.21 -10.78
CA SER A 368 2.52 -12.60 -10.90
C SER A 368 1.31 -13.50 -11.10
N ARG A 369 1.52 -14.56 -11.87
CA ARG A 369 0.55 -15.64 -12.09
C ARG A 369 0.94 -16.91 -11.34
N SER A 370 1.79 -16.77 -10.34
CA SER A 370 2.25 -17.83 -9.43
C SER A 370 1.96 -17.43 -7.98
N GLY A 371 1.85 -18.42 -7.10
CA GLY A 371 1.34 -18.22 -5.74
C GLY A 371 -0.18 -18.16 -5.72
N ASP A 372 -0.77 -18.02 -4.54
CA ASP A 372 -2.23 -18.03 -4.37
C ASP A 372 -2.81 -16.63 -4.62
N LEU A 373 -2.11 -15.62 -4.11
CA LEU A 373 -2.44 -14.21 -4.26
C LEU A 373 -1.23 -13.46 -4.80
N ALA A 374 -1.45 -12.48 -5.67
CA ALA A 374 -0.44 -11.52 -6.09
C ALA A 374 -1.01 -10.10 -6.06
N ALA A 375 -0.19 -9.12 -5.76
CA ALA A 375 -0.55 -7.72 -5.82
C ALA A 375 0.60 -6.89 -6.39
N ALA A 376 0.29 -5.76 -7.01
CA ALA A 376 1.23 -4.72 -7.39
C ALA A 376 0.71 -3.39 -6.84
N ILE A 377 1.51 -2.72 -6.01
CA ILE A 377 1.20 -1.41 -5.43
C ILE A 377 1.97 -0.35 -6.19
N SER A 378 1.30 0.71 -6.65
CA SER A 378 1.94 1.77 -7.44
C SER A 378 2.75 2.73 -6.55
N ASP A 379 3.85 3.25 -7.10
CA ASP A 379 4.59 4.36 -6.46
C ASP A 379 3.71 5.58 -6.28
N ASP A 380 2.81 5.83 -7.22
CA ASP A 380 1.94 6.99 -7.22
C ASP A 380 0.98 6.96 -6.03
N MET A 381 0.52 5.76 -5.64
CA MET A 381 -0.26 5.55 -4.42
C MET A 381 0.56 5.85 -3.17
N LEU A 382 1.80 5.36 -3.10
CA LEU A 382 2.69 5.63 -1.96
C LEU A 382 3.07 7.11 -1.88
N ASN A 383 3.37 7.75 -3.01
CA ASN A 383 3.66 9.17 -3.12
C ASN A 383 2.47 10.04 -2.81
N ARG A 384 1.25 9.61 -3.16
CA ARG A 384 -0.01 10.26 -2.75
C ARG A 384 -0.15 10.27 -1.23
N VAL A 385 0.08 9.13 -0.59
CA VAL A 385 0.03 9.00 0.89
C VAL A 385 1.08 9.91 1.54
N LEU A 386 2.33 9.84 1.09
CA LEU A 386 3.42 10.67 1.64
C LEU A 386 3.17 12.17 1.42
N PHE A 387 2.61 12.54 0.27
CA PHE A 387 2.25 13.92 -0.03
C PHE A 387 1.13 14.44 0.90
N GLU A 388 0.08 13.67 1.15
CA GLU A 388 -0.99 14.08 2.06
C GLU A 388 -0.53 14.10 3.51
N ALA A 389 0.32 13.16 3.90
CA ALA A 389 1.00 13.18 5.19
C ALA A 389 1.81 14.48 5.36
N TRP A 390 2.66 14.82 4.38
CA TRP A 390 3.41 16.07 4.34
C TRP A 390 2.50 17.30 4.47
N ARG A 391 1.45 17.38 3.63
CA ARG A 391 0.53 18.52 3.57
C ARG A 391 -0.33 18.68 4.83
N SER A 392 -0.60 17.58 5.55
CA SER A 392 -1.24 17.60 6.87
C SER A 392 -0.33 18.17 7.97
N GLY A 393 0.97 18.32 7.69
CA GLY A 393 2.00 18.78 8.61
C GLY A 393 2.23 17.81 9.76
N ILE A 394 2.00 16.51 9.51
CA ILE A 394 2.25 15.43 10.47
C ILE A 394 3.75 15.25 10.74
N MET A 395 4.59 15.68 9.79
CA MET A 395 6.04 15.65 9.91
C MET A 395 6.62 16.88 10.61
N ASP A 396 5.78 17.84 11.01
CA ASP A 396 6.22 19.01 11.75
C ASP A 396 6.38 18.63 13.22
N ILE A 397 7.63 18.47 13.66
CA ILE A 397 7.99 18.06 15.02
C ILE A 397 8.57 19.27 15.74
N GLU A 398 8.06 19.59 16.93
CA GLU A 398 8.66 20.57 17.84
C GLU A 398 9.01 19.88 19.15
N LEU A 399 10.29 19.91 19.51
CA LEU A 399 10.81 19.36 20.76
C LEU A 399 11.41 20.49 21.59
N SER A 400 11.14 20.50 22.89
CA SER A 400 11.61 21.52 23.83
C SER A 400 12.13 20.91 25.13
N THR A 401 13.21 21.48 25.64
CA THR A 401 13.67 21.14 27.00
C THR A 401 12.74 21.65 28.10
N GLU A 402 11.87 22.62 27.78
CA GLU A 402 10.95 23.23 28.75
C GLU A 402 9.76 22.32 29.08
N ASP A 403 9.18 21.66 28.07
CA ASP A 403 8.08 20.69 28.25
C ASP A 403 8.58 19.25 28.48
N GLY A 404 9.88 19.02 28.34
CA GLY A 404 10.54 17.74 28.56
C GLY A 404 10.51 16.79 27.36
N SER A 405 10.01 17.22 26.20
CA SER A 405 10.04 16.43 24.95
C SER A 405 11.44 16.31 24.35
N LEU A 406 12.33 17.27 24.64
CA LEU A 406 13.75 17.23 24.28
C LEU A 406 14.62 16.95 25.51
N ALA A 407 15.39 15.87 25.48
CA ALA A 407 16.36 15.58 26.52
C ALA A 407 17.56 16.56 26.44
N PRO A 408 17.96 17.24 27.53
CA PRO A 408 19.10 18.16 27.54
C PRO A 408 20.42 17.54 27.02
N GLU A 409 20.58 16.23 27.18
CA GLU A 409 21.72 15.45 26.68
C GLU A 409 21.90 15.57 25.16
N MET A 410 20.80 15.69 24.41
CA MET A 410 20.84 15.84 22.94
C MET A 410 21.46 17.17 22.51
N LEU A 411 21.45 18.19 23.37
CA LEU A 411 22.04 19.51 23.11
C LEU A 411 23.48 19.65 23.61
N MET A 412 24.02 18.64 24.30
CA MET A 412 25.38 18.72 24.87
C MET A 412 26.46 18.88 23.79
N ALA A 413 26.25 18.29 22.61
CA ALA A 413 27.14 18.47 21.46
C ALA A 413 27.25 19.94 21.04
N LEU A 414 26.16 20.69 21.20
CA LEU A 414 26.08 22.13 20.93
C LEU A 414 26.53 22.98 22.12
N LYS A 415 27.03 22.33 23.19
CA LYS A 415 27.39 22.96 24.48
C LYS A 415 26.23 23.76 25.08
N ALA A 416 25.01 23.26 24.91
CA ALA A 416 23.80 23.81 25.48
C ALA A 416 23.10 22.78 26.38
N THR A 417 22.31 23.26 27.33
CA THR A 417 21.47 22.41 28.22
C THR A 417 19.99 22.73 28.11
N THR A 418 19.64 23.78 27.36
CA THR A 418 18.28 24.24 27.13
C THR A 418 18.15 24.63 25.67
N GLY A 419 17.02 24.36 25.06
CA GLY A 419 16.72 24.73 23.70
C GLY A 419 15.45 24.12 23.16
N THR A 420 15.19 24.45 21.90
CA THR A 420 14.08 23.96 21.10
C THR A 420 14.64 23.46 19.76
N VAL A 421 14.12 22.33 19.29
CA VAL A 421 14.39 21.79 17.97
C VAL A 421 13.07 21.73 17.23
N LYS A 422 12.99 22.41 16.08
CA LYS A 422 11.84 22.31 15.17
C LYS A 422 12.30 21.60 13.91
N VAL A 423 11.54 20.60 13.51
CA VAL A 423 11.75 19.85 12.26
C VAL A 423 10.51 20.06 11.41
N HIS A 424 10.69 20.45 10.16
CA HIS A 424 9.65 20.46 9.14
C HIS A 424 10.27 20.08 7.80
N ALA A 425 9.44 19.74 6.81
CA ALA A 425 9.91 19.45 5.47
C ALA A 425 9.33 20.45 4.48
N ASP A 426 10.17 21.09 3.67
CA ASP A 426 9.71 22.02 2.63
C ASP A 426 9.27 21.28 1.36
N LEU A 427 9.75 20.05 1.17
CA LEU A 427 9.33 19.13 0.10
C LEU A 427 8.66 17.88 0.69
N PRO A 428 7.68 17.28 -0.01
CA PRO A 428 7.16 15.98 0.41
C PRO A 428 8.24 14.89 0.24
N PRO A 429 8.31 13.92 1.16
CA PRO A 429 9.02 12.67 0.92
C PRO A 429 8.40 11.93 -0.27
N VAL A 430 9.25 11.20 -0.99
CA VAL A 430 8.83 10.42 -2.15
C VAL A 430 9.48 9.04 -2.14
N ILE A 431 8.79 8.10 -2.76
CA ILE A 431 9.26 6.78 -3.14
C ILE A 431 9.60 6.82 -4.63
N VAL A 432 10.80 6.33 -4.94
CA VAL A 432 11.26 6.09 -6.30
C VAL A 432 11.98 4.74 -6.38
N GLU A 433 12.15 4.23 -7.60
CA GLU A 433 13.11 3.15 -7.83
C GLU A 433 14.53 3.71 -7.88
N HIS A 434 15.43 3.10 -7.11
CA HIS A 434 16.87 3.31 -7.19
C HIS A 434 17.56 1.95 -7.20
N ASP A 435 18.38 1.67 -8.22
CA ASP A 435 19.08 0.38 -8.38
C ASP A 435 18.18 -0.88 -8.28
N LYS A 436 16.94 -0.78 -8.75
CA LYS A 436 15.88 -1.83 -8.66
C LYS A 436 15.32 -2.08 -7.27
N ASN A 437 15.69 -1.25 -6.30
CA ASN A 437 15.10 -1.25 -4.97
C ASN A 437 14.16 -0.07 -4.83
N ILE A 438 13.32 -0.13 -3.80
CA ILE A 438 12.48 0.98 -3.37
C ILE A 438 13.36 1.89 -2.52
N GLN A 439 13.37 3.18 -2.82
CA GLN A 439 14.10 4.16 -2.02
C GLN A 439 13.16 5.27 -1.56
N LEU A 440 13.15 5.52 -0.26
CA LEU A 440 12.58 6.73 0.33
C LEU A 440 13.57 7.87 0.18
N GLN A 441 13.12 8.93 -0.44
CA GLN A 441 13.88 10.16 -0.59
C GLN A 441 13.11 11.30 0.08
N ALA A 442 13.80 12.09 0.89
CA ALA A 442 13.25 13.32 1.45
C ALA A 442 14.30 14.42 1.32
N GLY A 443 13.92 15.55 0.73
CA GLY A 443 14.78 16.72 0.59
C GLY A 443 14.23 17.87 1.42
N GLU A 444 15.09 18.81 1.74
CA GLU A 444 14.71 20.00 2.51
C GLU A 444 13.96 19.69 3.81
N ILE A 445 14.43 18.69 4.55
CA ILE A 445 14.06 18.55 5.95
C ILE A 445 14.83 19.63 6.71
N ILE A 446 14.11 20.65 7.14
CA ILE A 446 14.66 21.79 7.85
C ILE A 446 14.65 21.52 9.34
N VAL A 447 15.82 21.62 9.94
CA VAL A 447 16.02 21.47 11.38
C VAL A 447 16.49 22.80 11.95
N ASP A 448 15.59 23.52 12.60
CA ASP A 448 15.88 24.75 13.33
C ASP A 448 16.19 24.42 14.78
N ILE A 449 17.40 24.73 15.22
CA ILE A 449 17.84 24.52 16.59
C ILE A 449 18.09 25.88 17.23
N TYR A 450 17.33 26.14 18.30
CA TYR A 450 17.47 27.34 19.11
C TYR A 450 18.02 26.99 20.49
N THR A 451 19.22 27.47 20.81
CA THR A 451 19.92 27.23 22.08
C THR A 451 20.21 28.54 22.80
N PRO A 452 19.25 29.11 23.55
CA PRO A 452 19.39 30.45 24.11
C PRO A 452 20.59 30.55 25.08
N ASN A 453 21.49 31.50 24.82
CA ASN A 453 22.78 31.69 25.50
C ASN A 453 23.72 30.48 25.36
N GLY A 454 23.62 29.75 24.24
CA GLY A 454 24.50 28.63 23.93
C GLY A 454 25.95 29.08 23.81
N ALA A 455 26.90 28.21 24.20
CA ALA A 455 28.31 28.57 24.14
C ALA A 455 28.86 28.66 22.70
N MET A 456 28.14 28.08 21.73
CA MET A 456 28.46 28.15 20.29
C MET A 456 27.66 29.26 19.59
N GLY A 457 26.46 29.57 20.08
CA GLY A 457 25.55 30.63 19.61
C GLY A 457 24.11 30.26 19.94
N ASP A 458 23.15 31.09 19.51
CA ASP A 458 21.74 30.91 19.84
C ASP A 458 20.97 30.16 18.74
N HIS A 459 21.46 30.14 17.50
CA HIS A 459 20.70 29.63 16.35
C HIS A 459 21.56 28.85 15.36
N VAL A 460 21.05 27.71 14.93
CA VAL A 460 21.52 26.99 13.73
C VAL A 460 20.33 26.40 13.00
N GLN A 461 20.27 26.63 11.69
CA GLN A 461 19.33 26.01 10.78
C GLN A 461 20.07 25.06 9.86
N LEU A 462 19.59 23.82 9.79
CA LEU A 462 20.10 22.79 8.90
C LEU A 462 19.06 22.47 7.85
N SER A 463 19.52 22.13 6.64
CA SER A 463 18.75 21.38 5.66
C SER A 463 19.35 19.98 5.53
N ILE A 464 18.49 18.97 5.53
CA ILE A 464 18.87 17.57 5.42
C ILE A 464 18.15 16.98 4.20
N ALA A 465 18.93 16.31 3.35
CA ALA A 465 18.41 15.34 2.40
C ALA A 465 18.70 13.92 2.89
N VAL A 466 17.71 13.04 2.74
CA VAL A 466 17.71 11.65 3.21
C VAL A 466 17.43 10.74 2.02
N TYR A 467 18.26 9.72 1.84
CA TYR A 467 18.10 8.66 0.86
C TYR A 467 18.20 7.32 1.57
N GLY A 468 17.08 6.62 1.74
CA GLY A 468 17.04 5.35 2.46
C GLY A 468 16.37 4.26 1.64
N ASP A 469 17.11 3.20 1.36
CA ASP A 469 16.55 2.01 0.71
C ASP A 469 15.60 1.31 1.68
N ILE A 470 14.45 0.86 1.18
CA ILE A 470 13.42 0.17 1.96
C ILE A 470 13.44 -1.31 1.60
N ASP A 471 13.67 -2.14 2.61
CA ASP A 471 13.38 -3.57 2.54
C ASP A 471 11.95 -3.83 3.01
N LEU A 472 11.21 -4.59 2.20
CA LEU A 472 9.85 -5.02 2.53
C LEU A 472 9.85 -6.49 2.88
N GLU A 473 9.26 -6.83 4.03
CA GLU A 473 9.17 -8.21 4.49
C GLU A 473 7.80 -8.49 5.09
N VAL A 474 7.19 -9.61 4.70
CA VAL A 474 5.95 -10.07 5.34
C VAL A 474 6.29 -11.13 6.38
N LYS A 475 5.97 -10.86 7.65
CA LYS A 475 6.18 -11.79 8.76
C LYS A 475 5.00 -11.80 9.70
N LYS A 476 4.44 -12.99 9.97
CA LYS A 476 3.34 -13.19 10.93
C LYS A 476 2.14 -12.25 10.64
N ASN A 477 1.73 -12.20 9.38
CA ASN A 477 0.63 -11.36 8.92
C ASN A 477 0.84 -9.85 9.13
N LYS A 478 2.10 -9.42 9.20
CA LYS A 478 2.49 -8.00 9.20
C LYS A 478 3.39 -7.73 8.00
N LEU A 479 3.13 -6.64 7.29
CA LEU A 479 4.09 -6.07 6.35
C LEU A 479 5.02 -5.17 7.15
N LYS A 480 6.29 -5.56 7.24
CA LYS A 480 7.36 -4.77 7.84
C LYS A 480 8.06 -3.98 6.75
N LEU A 481 8.23 -2.68 6.99
CA LEU A 481 9.10 -1.81 6.23
C LEU A 481 10.35 -1.62 7.08
N ASP A 482 11.50 -2.02 6.56
CA ASP A 482 12.80 -1.82 7.20
C ASP A 482 13.58 -0.80 6.38
N LEU A 483 13.73 0.41 6.92
CA LEU A 483 14.59 1.41 6.30
C LEU A 483 16.04 1.01 6.57
N GLN A 484 16.78 0.66 5.52
CA GLN A 484 18.22 0.44 5.62
C GLN A 484 18.91 1.72 6.09
N THR A 485 20.19 1.62 6.47
CA THR A 485 20.97 2.79 6.92
C THR A 485 20.91 3.89 5.85
N PRO A 486 20.23 5.01 6.11
CA PRO A 486 20.02 6.02 5.10
C PRO A 486 21.30 6.82 4.87
N GLU A 487 21.53 7.23 3.63
CA GLU A 487 22.49 8.27 3.29
C GLU A 487 21.90 9.64 3.64
N LEU A 488 22.70 10.44 4.35
CA LEU A 488 22.32 11.77 4.80
C LEU A 488 23.23 12.82 4.20
N ILE A 489 22.65 13.86 3.62
CA ILE A 489 23.36 15.03 3.14
C ILE A 489 22.88 16.21 3.96
N ILE A 490 23.75 16.67 4.88
CA ILE A 490 23.45 17.77 5.80
C ILE A 490 24.10 19.05 5.28
N THR A 491 23.37 20.16 5.37
CA THR A 491 23.83 21.49 4.98
C THR A 491 23.45 22.49 6.07
N VAL A 492 24.38 23.33 6.49
CA VAL A 492 24.07 24.48 7.35
C VAL A 492 23.55 25.62 6.47
N ARG A 493 22.30 26.04 6.67
CA ARG A 493 21.70 27.15 5.91
C ARG A 493 21.96 28.50 6.56
N ASP A 494 21.82 28.56 7.88
CA ASP A 494 22.01 29.77 8.67
C ASP A 494 22.54 29.43 10.06
N THR A 495 23.42 30.27 10.58
CA THR A 495 23.93 30.14 11.95
C THR A 495 24.54 31.43 12.46
N ASP A 496 24.37 31.69 13.75
CA ASP A 496 25.06 32.78 14.45
C ASP A 496 26.39 32.34 15.10
N TRP A 497 26.89 31.13 14.80
CA TRP A 497 28.05 30.51 15.48
C TRP A 497 29.43 31.10 15.10
N GLY A 498 29.46 32.18 14.32
CA GLY A 498 30.67 32.90 13.92
C GLY A 498 31.52 32.16 12.88
N ARG A 499 32.21 32.94 12.02
CA ARG A 499 32.99 32.45 10.85
C ARG A 499 34.06 31.38 11.13
N SER A 500 34.46 31.18 12.39
CA SER A 500 35.48 30.20 12.80
C SER A 500 34.92 28.80 13.07
N GLY A 501 33.59 28.64 13.14
CA GLY A 501 32.92 27.36 13.05
C GLY A 501 32.68 27.06 11.57
N SER A 502 33.75 26.73 10.83
CA SER A 502 33.66 26.36 9.41
C SER A 502 32.59 25.29 9.21
N ASP A 503 31.91 25.34 8.07
CA ASP A 503 30.90 24.36 7.64
C ASP A 503 31.36 22.92 7.91
N GLU A 504 32.66 22.65 7.78
CA GLU A 504 33.31 21.37 8.10
C GLU A 504 33.26 20.97 9.59
N ALA A 505 33.46 21.89 10.54
CA ALA A 505 33.43 21.61 11.98
C ALA A 505 32.00 21.42 12.50
N VAL A 506 31.03 22.15 11.92
CA VAL A 506 29.60 21.99 12.23
C VAL A 506 29.09 20.68 11.62
N ASN A 507 29.46 20.36 10.38
CA ASN A 507 29.14 19.07 9.75
C ASN A 507 29.77 17.90 10.53
N LEU A 508 31.05 17.97 10.93
CA LEU A 508 31.70 16.93 11.75
C LEU A 508 31.08 16.75 13.14
N LEU A 509 30.59 17.83 13.75
CA LEU A 509 29.88 17.76 15.03
C LEU A 509 28.50 17.12 14.88
N LEU A 510 27.79 17.45 13.79
CA LEU A 510 26.45 16.94 13.51
C LEU A 510 26.49 15.47 13.07
N ASP A 511 27.42 15.09 12.19
CA ASP A 511 27.62 13.71 11.71
C ASP A 511 27.94 12.72 12.84
N ASN A 512 28.61 13.17 13.91
CA ASN A 512 29.04 12.29 14.99
C ASN A 512 28.19 12.38 16.27
N SER A 513 27.35 13.41 16.43
CA SER A 513 26.79 13.74 17.75
C SER A 513 25.29 13.96 17.78
N PHE A 514 24.68 14.39 16.67
CA PHE A 514 23.24 14.51 16.60
C PHE A 514 22.73 13.13 16.24
N GLY A 515 22.00 12.46 17.16
CA GLY A 515 21.45 11.11 16.96
C GLY A 515 20.35 11.09 15.90
N ILE A 516 20.62 11.61 14.70
CA ILE A 516 19.73 11.64 13.54
C ILE A 516 19.36 10.21 13.17
N GLU A 517 20.28 9.26 13.29
CA GLU A 517 19.98 7.83 13.17
C GLU A 517 18.88 7.37 14.15
N SER A 518 18.82 7.93 15.36
CA SER A 518 17.76 7.62 16.33
C SER A 518 16.43 8.27 15.95
N LEU A 519 16.44 9.46 15.34
CA LEU A 519 15.24 10.10 14.80
C LEU A 519 14.71 9.35 13.56
N LEU A 520 15.62 8.93 12.68
CA LEU A 520 15.28 8.13 11.49
C LEU A 520 14.89 6.69 11.86
N GLY A 521 15.45 6.13 12.93
CA GLY A 521 15.04 4.85 13.47
C GLY A 521 13.57 4.80 13.90
N LEU A 522 12.96 5.96 14.25
CA LEU A 522 11.52 6.06 14.50
C LEU A 522 10.70 5.95 13.21
N LEU A 523 11.26 6.36 12.07
CA LEU A 523 10.66 6.23 10.75
C LEU A 523 10.94 4.84 10.11
N GLY A 524 12.01 4.17 10.55
CA GLY A 524 12.53 2.98 9.89
C GLY A 524 11.97 1.63 10.33
N ASP A 525 11.25 1.55 11.46
CA ASP A 525 10.62 0.29 11.93
C ASP A 525 9.10 0.44 11.95
N MET A 526 8.51 0.48 10.75
CA MET A 526 7.06 0.50 10.59
C MET A 526 6.55 -0.90 10.29
N SER A 527 5.50 -1.32 10.99
CA SER A 527 4.79 -2.57 10.71
C SER A 527 3.31 -2.31 10.56
N PHE A 528 2.73 -2.78 9.47
CA PHE A 528 1.30 -2.72 9.21
C PHE A 528 0.72 -4.12 9.36
N ASP A 529 -0.36 -4.25 10.11
CA ASP A 529 -1.13 -5.49 10.13
C ASP A 529 -1.78 -5.67 8.76
N LEU A 530 -1.53 -6.81 8.13
CA LEU A 530 -2.21 -7.18 6.90
C LEU A 530 -3.63 -7.61 7.26
N PRO A 531 -4.65 -7.22 6.48
CA PRO A 531 -6.02 -7.63 6.75
C PRO A 531 -6.12 -9.15 6.76
N THR A 532 -6.69 -9.71 7.83
CA THR A 532 -7.04 -11.14 7.90
C THR A 532 -8.42 -11.31 7.27
N ILE A 533 -8.49 -12.08 6.18
CA ILE A 533 -9.77 -12.55 5.65
C ILE A 533 -10.08 -13.86 6.38
N GLY A 534 -10.96 -13.86 7.38
CA GLY A 534 -11.23 -15.06 8.20
C GLY A 534 -10.01 -15.58 8.98
N ASP A 535 -9.85 -16.90 9.05
CA ASP A 535 -8.74 -17.59 9.74
C ASP A 535 -7.49 -17.79 8.85
N VAL A 536 -7.42 -17.09 7.71
CA VAL A 536 -6.38 -17.26 6.69
C VAL A 536 -5.04 -16.73 7.18
N ASN A 537 -4.02 -17.58 7.15
CA ASN A 537 -2.67 -17.19 7.50
C ASN A 537 -1.80 -17.07 6.25
N ILE A 538 -1.00 -16.00 6.20
CA ILE A 538 0.06 -15.87 5.20
C ILE A 538 1.19 -16.82 5.59
N ALA A 539 1.43 -17.83 4.74
CA ALA A 539 2.49 -18.81 4.92
C ALA A 539 3.85 -18.22 4.58
N ASP A 540 3.91 -17.57 3.42
CA ASP A 540 5.07 -16.87 2.90
C ASP A 540 4.60 -15.70 2.03
N ALA A 541 5.44 -14.67 1.93
CA ALA A 541 5.25 -13.70 0.86
C ALA A 541 6.58 -13.13 0.38
N GLN A 542 6.68 -13.00 -0.94
CA GLN A 542 7.82 -12.43 -1.62
C GLN A 542 7.45 -11.02 -2.09
N VAL A 543 8.30 -10.05 -1.78
CA VAL A 543 8.16 -8.67 -2.24
C VAL A 543 9.31 -8.31 -3.16
N ASP A 544 9.01 -7.86 -4.37
CA ASP A 544 10.01 -7.51 -5.38
C ASP A 544 9.60 -6.22 -6.11
N ARG A 545 10.58 -5.53 -6.68
CA ARG A 545 10.30 -4.43 -7.58
C ARG A 545 9.82 -4.95 -8.94
N ASN A 546 8.72 -4.39 -9.45
CA ASN A 546 8.24 -4.71 -10.78
C ASN A 546 9.28 -4.29 -11.84
N LYS A 547 9.34 -5.03 -12.96
CA LYS A 547 10.23 -4.73 -14.09
C LYS A 547 10.06 -3.32 -14.68
N ASN A 548 8.88 -2.74 -14.53
CA ASN A 548 8.60 -1.38 -15.00
C ASN A 548 9.15 -0.30 -14.07
N GLY A 549 9.56 -0.65 -12.85
CA GLY A 549 10.24 0.28 -11.97
C GLY A 549 9.36 1.27 -11.22
N VAL A 550 8.04 1.10 -11.29
CA VAL A 550 7.05 2.05 -10.74
C VAL A 550 5.96 1.35 -9.92
N TYR A 551 6.14 0.04 -9.70
CA TYR A 551 5.27 -0.81 -8.88
C TYR A 551 6.11 -1.74 -8.01
N THR A 552 5.55 -2.08 -6.86
CA THR A 552 6.07 -3.09 -5.94
C THR A 552 5.16 -4.31 -5.99
N ASP A 553 5.70 -5.42 -6.47
CA ASP A 553 5.00 -6.70 -6.58
C ASP A 553 5.08 -7.45 -5.24
N ILE A 554 3.96 -8.01 -4.79
CA ILE A 554 3.83 -8.84 -3.59
C ILE A 554 3.19 -10.16 -4.03
N ASN A 555 3.86 -11.29 -3.80
CA ASN A 555 3.34 -12.63 -4.08
C ASN A 555 3.15 -13.36 -2.76
N ILE A 556 1.96 -13.88 -2.51
CA ILE A 556 1.55 -14.45 -1.23
C ILE A 556 1.18 -15.92 -1.44
N GLU A 557 1.70 -16.77 -0.56
CA GLU A 557 1.27 -18.17 -0.38
C GLU A 557 0.43 -18.27 0.90
N LEU A 558 -0.73 -18.91 0.81
CA LEU A 558 -1.69 -19.10 1.89
C LEU A 558 -1.52 -20.47 2.53
N ASN A 559 -1.86 -20.58 3.83
CA ASN A 559 -1.89 -21.85 4.55
C ASN A 559 -3.00 -21.93 5.59
#